data_AF-A0A1G0BDH7-F1
#
_entry.id   AF-A0A1G0BDH7-F1
#
_cell.length_a   1.000
_cell.length_b   1.000
_cell.length_c   1.000
_cell.angle_alpha   90.00
_cell.angle_beta   90.00
_cell.angle_gamma   90.00
#
_symmetry.space_group_name_H-M   'P 1'
#
loop_
_entity.id
_entity.type
_entity.pdbx_description
1 polymer ?
#
loop_
_entity_poly.entity_id
_entity_poly.type
_entity_poly.pdbx_seq_one_letter_code
_entity_poly.pdbx_strand_id
1 'polypeptide(L)'
;MDIEKIARAIEQDAGMDLPDVRQALAEAKAGVGRVTTPEQLLVRAARAKAGLSQQAFAERIDTPVATLRDWEQGRFTPPGGVVCLMRLIERHPDLTAELAVH
;
A
#
# COMPACT_ATOMS: atom_id res chain seq x y z
N MET A 1 14.70 -1.98 -17.22
CA MET A 1 14.82 -2.87 -16.04
C MET A 1 15.65 -4.09 -16.42
N ASP A 2 16.84 -4.18 -15.84
CA ASP A 2 17.77 -5.31 -15.96
C ASP A 2 17.45 -6.30 -14.83
N ILE A 3 16.84 -7.45 -15.17
CA ILE A 3 16.30 -8.40 -14.20
C ILE A 3 17.42 -9.11 -13.44
N GLU A 4 18.51 -9.50 -14.12
CA GLU A 4 19.60 -10.23 -13.47
C GLU A 4 20.36 -9.39 -12.47
N LYS A 5 20.59 -8.11 -12.80
CA LYS A 5 21.22 -7.18 -11.86
C LYS A 5 20.38 -7.00 -10.59
N ILE A 6 19.06 -6.94 -10.72
CA ILE A 6 18.14 -6.77 -9.58
C ILE A 6 18.04 -8.06 -8.76
N ALA A 7 17.87 -9.22 -9.41
CA ALA A 7 17.77 -10.51 -8.75
C ALA A 7 18.99 -10.79 -7.86
N ARG A 8 20.20 -10.58 -8.40
CA ARG A 8 21.45 -10.77 -7.65
C ARG A 8 21.57 -9.85 -6.43
N ALA A 9 21.14 -8.59 -6.56
CA ALA A 9 21.15 -7.65 -5.44
C ALA A 9 20.19 -8.11 -4.32
N ILE A 10 18.99 -8.58 -4.67
CA ILE A 10 18.02 -9.09 -3.70
C ILE A 10 18.53 -10.34 -2.99
N GLU A 11 19.05 -11.32 -3.73
CA GLU A 11 19.61 -12.57 -3.18
C GLU A 11 20.78 -12.28 -2.23
N GLN A 12 21.65 -11.33 -2.61
CA GLN A 12 22.77 -10.90 -1.78
C GLN A 12 22.31 -10.25 -0.47
N ASP A 13 21.34 -9.33 -0.53
CA ASP A 13 20.79 -8.67 0.65
C ASP A 13 20.01 -9.64 1.55
N ALA A 14 19.30 -10.60 0.96
CA ALA A 14 18.58 -11.64 1.68
C ALA A 14 19.51 -12.71 2.28
N GLY A 15 20.75 -12.82 1.78
CA GLY A 15 21.71 -13.84 2.17
C GLY A 15 21.29 -15.26 1.78
N MET A 16 20.39 -15.41 0.81
CA MET A 16 19.86 -16.70 0.36
C MET A 16 19.51 -16.68 -1.13
N ASP A 17 19.52 -17.86 -1.73
CA ASP A 17 19.01 -18.06 -3.08
C ASP A 17 17.48 -17.96 -3.11
N LEU A 18 16.96 -17.27 -4.13
CA LEU A 18 15.53 -17.04 -4.33
C LEU A 18 15.14 -17.53 -5.72
N PRO A 19 14.88 -18.84 -5.91
CA PRO A 19 14.76 -19.45 -7.24
C PRO A 19 13.69 -18.79 -8.12
N ASP A 20 12.62 -18.28 -7.52
CA ASP A 20 11.50 -17.66 -8.23
C ASP A 20 11.66 -16.15 -8.45
N VAL A 21 12.71 -15.50 -7.90
CA VAL A 21 12.83 -14.03 -7.96
C VAL A 21 12.95 -13.51 -9.39
N ARG A 22 13.65 -14.26 -10.26
CA ARG A 22 13.83 -13.92 -11.67
C ARG A 22 12.50 -13.99 -12.41
N GLN A 23 11.73 -15.05 -12.18
CA GLN A 23 10.40 -15.23 -12.75
C GLN A 23 9.45 -14.12 -12.28
N ALA A 24 9.41 -13.82 -10.98
CA ALA A 24 8.58 -12.76 -10.42
C ALA A 24 8.94 -11.37 -10.97
N LEU A 25 10.24 -11.06 -11.14
CA LEU A 25 10.69 -9.81 -11.75
C LEU A 25 10.33 -9.71 -13.24
N ALA A 26 10.37 -10.84 -13.96
CA ALA A 26 9.95 -10.91 -15.36
C ALA A 26 8.44 -10.66 -15.52
N GLU A 27 7.63 -11.29 -14.67
CA GLU A 27 6.18 -11.07 -14.59
C GLU A 27 5.86 -9.61 -14.26
N ALA A 28 6.49 -9.04 -13.23
CA ALA A 28 6.32 -7.63 -12.87
C ALA A 28 6.70 -6.69 -14.03
N LYS A 29 7.80 -6.96 -14.74
CA LYS A 29 8.21 -6.19 -15.93
C LYS A 29 7.21 -6.32 -17.08
N ALA A 30 6.57 -7.47 -17.23
CA ALA A 30 5.52 -7.71 -18.21
C ALA A 30 4.16 -7.15 -17.80
N GLY A 31 4.04 -6.53 -16.60
CA GLY A 31 2.77 -6.08 -16.05
C GLY A 31 1.85 -7.23 -15.63
N VAL A 32 2.40 -8.44 -15.51
CA VAL A 32 1.70 -9.63 -15.05
C VAL A 32 1.76 -9.66 -13.53
N GLY A 33 0.61 -9.57 -12.88
CA GLY A 33 0.50 -9.51 -11.43
C GLY A 33 -0.54 -8.49 -10.97
N ARG A 34 -0.61 -8.25 -9.66
CA ARG A 34 -1.56 -7.29 -9.11
C ARG A 34 -1.05 -5.87 -9.32
N VAL A 35 -1.76 -5.12 -10.14
CA VAL A 35 -1.49 -3.69 -10.35
C VAL A 35 -2.26 -2.90 -9.30
N THR A 36 -1.57 -2.14 -8.46
CA THR A 36 -2.19 -1.17 -7.57
C THR A 36 -2.36 0.17 -8.28
N THR A 37 -3.51 0.81 -8.12
CA THR A 37 -3.76 2.17 -8.63
C THR A 37 -3.09 3.21 -7.73
N PRO A 38 -2.81 4.43 -8.23
CA PRO A 38 -2.32 5.52 -7.40
C PRO A 38 -3.19 5.79 -6.17
N GLU A 39 -4.50 5.63 -6.28
CA GLU A 39 -5.46 5.80 -5.20
C GLU A 39 -5.30 4.73 -4.12
N GLN A 40 -5.02 3.49 -4.50
CA GLN A 40 -4.78 2.39 -3.57
C GLN A 40 -3.45 2.59 -2.82
N LEU A 41 -2.41 3.06 -3.51
CA LEU A 41 -1.14 3.44 -2.90
C LEU A 41 -1.30 4.61 -1.92
N LEU A 42 -2.14 5.59 -2.28
CA LEU A 42 -2.41 6.76 -1.45
C LEU A 42 -3.05 6.38 -0.11
N VAL A 43 -3.98 5.42 -0.07
CA VAL A 43 -4.58 4.94 1.20
C VAL A 43 -3.50 4.44 2.15
N ARG A 44 -2.60 3.59 1.65
CA ARG A 44 -1.49 3.05 2.44
C ARG A 44 -0.53 4.15 2.89
N ALA A 45 -0.22 5.11 2.03
CA ALA A 45 0.67 6.23 2.33
C ALA A 45 0.09 7.15 3.41
N ALA A 46 -1.19 7.52 3.31
CA ALA A 46 -1.89 8.33 4.29
C ALA A 46 -1.88 7.68 5.68
N ARG A 47 -2.21 6.38 5.77
CA ARG A 47 -2.13 5.65 7.04
C ARG A 47 -0.71 5.61 7.61
N ALA A 48 0.29 5.31 6.77
CA ALA A 48 1.67 5.22 7.20
C ALA A 48 2.17 6.56 7.76
N LYS A 49 1.83 7.69 7.11
CA LYS A 49 2.15 9.03 7.61
C LYS A 49 1.43 9.40 8.90
N ALA A 50 0.20 8.92 9.09
CA ALA A 50 -0.53 9.07 10.34
C ALA A 50 0.07 8.25 11.50
N GLY A 51 0.98 7.30 11.22
CA GLY A 51 1.60 6.46 12.25
C GLY A 51 0.64 5.45 12.87
N LEU A 52 -0.48 5.15 12.21
CA LEU A 52 -1.53 4.28 12.75
C LEU A 52 -1.45 2.86 12.18
N SER A 53 -1.83 1.89 13.02
CA SER A 53 -2.10 0.53 12.57
C SER A 53 -3.30 0.51 11.61
N GLN A 54 -3.45 -0.55 10.79
CA GLN A 54 -4.64 -0.68 9.94
C GLN A 54 -5.94 -0.64 10.74
N GLN A 55 -5.96 -1.27 11.92
CA GLN A 55 -7.13 -1.27 12.79
C GLN A 55 -7.46 0.14 13.29
N ALA A 56 -6.49 0.82 13.89
CA ALA A 56 -6.68 2.16 14.45
C ALA A 56 -7.04 3.19 13.37
N PHE A 57 -6.43 3.08 12.19
CA PHE A 57 -6.75 3.95 11.07
C PHE A 57 -8.16 3.71 10.52
N ALA A 58 -8.55 2.44 10.38
CA ALA A 58 -9.87 2.05 9.91
C ALA A 58 -10.97 2.58 10.85
N GLU A 59 -10.78 2.44 12.16
CA GLU A 59 -11.65 3.03 13.19
C GLU A 59 -11.74 4.55 13.03
N ARG A 60 -10.59 5.21 12.83
CA ARG A 60 -10.51 6.68 12.73
C ARG A 60 -11.26 7.27 11.54
N ILE A 61 -11.36 6.53 10.44
CA ILE A 61 -12.07 6.95 9.23
C ILE A 61 -13.45 6.29 9.10
N ASP A 62 -13.95 5.67 10.17
CA ASP A 62 -15.22 4.95 10.23
C ASP A 62 -15.40 3.96 9.06
N THR A 63 -14.44 3.05 8.92
CA THR A 63 -14.41 2.05 7.85
C THR A 63 -14.07 0.68 8.42
N PRO A 64 -14.72 -0.41 7.97
CA PRO A 64 -14.30 -1.75 8.38
C PRO A 64 -12.84 -2.04 8.00
N VAL A 65 -12.05 -2.60 8.93
CA VAL A 65 -10.63 -2.91 8.68
C VAL A 65 -10.41 -3.82 7.47
N ALA A 66 -11.36 -4.71 7.17
CA ALA A 66 -11.33 -5.57 5.98
C ALA A 66 -11.39 -4.73 4.70
N THR A 67 -12.27 -3.73 4.65
CA THR A 67 -12.41 -2.81 3.52
C THR A 67 -11.15 -1.97 3.31
N LEU A 68 -10.56 -1.44 4.40
CA LEU A 68 -9.27 -0.74 4.33
C LEU A 68 -8.18 -1.65 3.72
N ARG A 69 -8.09 -2.91 4.17
CA ARG A 69 -7.12 -3.88 3.65
C ARG A 69 -7.34 -4.18 2.17
N ASP A 70 -8.59 -4.30 1.74
CA ASP A 70 -8.90 -4.54 0.33
C ASP A 70 -8.45 -3.38 -0.55
N TRP A 71 -8.53 -2.12 -0.07
CA TRP A 71 -7.97 -0.98 -0.77
C TRP A 71 -6.44 -1.00 -0.78
N GLU A 72 -5.79 -1.15 0.38
CA GLU A 72 -4.32 -1.13 0.48
C GLU A 72 -3.64 -2.27 -0.30
N GLN A 73 -4.32 -3.41 -0.45
CA GLN A 73 -3.81 -4.58 -1.17
C GLN A 73 -4.17 -4.58 -2.67
N GLY A 74 -4.89 -3.57 -3.12
CA GLY A 74 -5.27 -3.43 -4.51
C GLY A 74 -6.44 -4.31 -4.97
N ARG A 75 -7.22 -4.89 -4.05
CA ARG A 75 -8.38 -5.72 -4.38
C ARG A 75 -9.58 -4.89 -4.83
N PHE A 76 -9.77 -3.71 -4.24
CA PHE A 76 -10.81 -2.75 -4.64
C PHE A 76 -10.26 -1.33 -4.75
N THR A 77 -10.89 -0.51 -5.60
CA THR A 77 -10.57 0.93 -5.69
C THR A 77 -11.31 1.66 -4.57
N PRO A 78 -10.64 2.53 -3.78
CA PRO A 78 -11.31 3.32 -2.77
C PRO A 78 -12.29 4.33 -3.42
N PRO A 79 -13.45 4.61 -2.80
CA PRO A 79 -14.37 5.64 -3.28
C PRO A 79 -13.72 7.02 -3.39
N GLY A 80 -14.18 7.87 -4.32
CA GLY A 80 -13.60 9.20 -4.54
C GLY A 80 -13.56 10.10 -3.30
N GLY A 81 -14.56 10.01 -2.41
CA GLY A 81 -14.58 10.71 -1.12
C GLY A 81 -13.46 10.25 -0.19
N VAL A 82 -13.18 8.94 -0.15
CA VAL A 82 -12.06 8.37 0.61
C VAL A 82 -10.74 8.85 0.02
N VAL A 83 -10.59 8.84 -1.31
CA VAL A 83 -9.39 9.37 -1.98
C VAL A 83 -9.15 10.83 -1.60
N CYS A 84 -10.20 11.66 -1.57
CA CYS A 84 -10.11 13.05 -1.13
C CYS A 84 -9.61 13.15 0.31
N LEU A 85 -10.20 12.39 1.24
CA LEU A 85 -9.78 12.33 2.64
C LEU A 85 -8.33 11.88 2.79
N MET A 86 -7.90 10.86 2.04
CA MET A 86 -6.51 10.37 2.10
C MET A 86 -5.51 11.42 1.63
N ARG A 87 -5.83 12.23 0.60
CA ARG A 87 -4.98 13.36 0.18
C ARG A 87 -4.85 14.42 1.27
N LEU A 88 -5.92 14.64 2.04
CA LEU A 88 -5.90 15.58 3.16
C LEU A 88 -5.01 15.04 4.28
N ILE A 89 -5.24 13.79 4.71
CA ILE A 89 -4.46 13.11 5.76
C ILE A 89 -2.98 12.99 5.37
N GLU A 90 -2.67 12.71 4.11
CA GLU A 90 -1.28 12.60 3.65
C GLU A 90 -0.49 13.91 3.81
N ARG A 91 -1.17 15.07 3.68
CA ARG A 91 -0.56 16.40 3.85
C ARG A 91 -0.58 16.87 5.29
N HIS A 92 -1.62 16.48 6.03
CA HIS A 92 -1.88 16.89 7.40
C HIS A 92 -2.24 15.66 8.25
N PRO A 93 -1.25 14.80 8.57
CA PRO A 93 -1.49 13.54 9.27
C PRO A 93 -2.05 13.75 10.69
N ASP A 94 -1.77 14.90 11.29
CA ASP A 94 -2.30 15.38 12.56
C ASP A 94 -3.83 15.52 12.56
N LEU A 95 -4.47 15.83 11.41
CA LEU A 95 -5.93 15.90 11.30
C LEU A 95 -6.62 14.55 11.53
N THR A 96 -5.89 13.44 11.44
CA THR A 96 -6.46 12.15 11.85
C THR A 96 -6.91 12.19 13.30
N ALA A 97 -6.31 13.04 14.13
CA ALA A 97 -6.67 13.25 15.52
C ALA A 97 -8.11 13.78 15.74
N GLU A 98 -8.69 14.41 14.72
CA GLU A 98 -10.00 15.08 14.76
C GLU A 98 -11.12 14.22 14.19
N LEU A 99 -10.79 13.15 13.46
CA LEU A 99 -11.78 12.23 12.88
C LEU A 99 -12.39 11.31 13.94
N ALA A 100 -13.52 10.69 13.65
CA ALA A 100 -14.37 10.03 14.64
C ALA A 100 -13.61 9.02 15.53
N VAL A 101 -13.83 9.15 16.83
CA VAL A 101 -13.64 8.11 17.86
C VAL A 101 -14.93 8.15 18.66
N HIS A 102 -15.90 7.31 18.28
CA HIS A 102 -17.11 7.10 19.09
C HIS A 102 -16.85 5.99 20.10
#